data_AF-A0AAV8YS00-F1
#
_entry.id   AF-A0AAV8YS00-F1
#
_cell.length_a   1.000
_cell.length_b   1.000
_cell.length_c   1.000
_cell.angle_alpha   90.00
_cell.angle_beta   90.00
_cell.angle_gamma   90.00
#
_symmetry.space_group_name_H-M   'P 1'
#
loop_
_entity.id
_entity.type
_entity.pdbx_description
1 polymer ?
#
loop_
_entity_poly.entity_id
_entity_poly.type
_entity_poly.pdbx_seq_one_letter_code
_entity_poly.pdbx_strand_id
1 'polypeptide(L)'
;MARFREKPIRFGYKVWCVNSKSAYLVYQGCIPNTNPNNQKKFGKAATPLLQFIQEFPQELQNITFRFYFDNFFTSINLVCHLKEEGYSSTGISGENRLPKNCPLRSVKQMKKTNRGNFDYASTTDKKGCSYKMMDNSVGTVVNSARCPPIFKCQKLIILLRSIMSSGAVPTRWTRKW
;
A
#
# COMPACT_ATOMS: atom_id res chain seq x y z
N MET A 1 23.64 -4.68 4.40
CA MET A 1 23.06 -5.26 5.62
C MET A 1 22.34 -4.15 6.38
N ALA A 2 21.10 -4.37 6.85
CA ALA A 2 20.28 -3.34 7.49
C ALA A 2 19.82 -3.76 8.89
N ARG A 3 19.61 -2.77 9.78
CA ARG A 3 19.13 -2.97 11.16
C ARG A 3 17.65 -2.61 11.28
N PHE A 4 16.84 -3.50 11.85
CA PHE A 4 15.40 -3.34 12.07
C PHE A 4 15.07 -3.44 13.55
N ARG A 5 14.32 -2.47 14.09
CA ARG A 5 14.00 -2.41 15.52
C ARG A 5 12.75 -3.22 15.90
N GLU A 6 11.74 -3.22 15.03
CA GLU A 6 10.40 -3.79 15.29
C GLU A 6 10.23 -5.20 14.72
N LYS A 7 11.33 -5.89 14.42
CA LYS A 7 11.28 -7.21 13.80
C LYS A 7 11.97 -8.25 14.68
N PRO A 8 11.49 -9.51 14.67
CA PRO A 8 12.06 -10.57 15.49
C PRO A 8 13.56 -10.78 15.20
N ILE A 9 13.97 -10.63 13.93
CA ILE A 9 15.37 -10.64 13.52
C ILE A 9 15.82 -9.20 13.28
N ARG A 10 16.79 -8.72 14.07
CA ARG A 10 17.20 -7.30 14.04
C ARG A 10 18.18 -6.94 12.93
N PHE A 11 18.82 -7.92 12.31
CA PHE A 11 19.81 -7.70 11.24
C PHE A 11 19.53 -8.61 10.06
N GLY A 12 19.55 -8.06 8.86
CA GLY A 12 19.35 -8.85 7.64
C GLY A 12 19.26 -8.01 6.39
N TYR A 13 18.77 -8.64 5.33
CA TYR A 13 18.49 -7.99 4.05
C TYR A 13 17.02 -7.62 3.96
N LYS A 14 16.73 -6.44 3.39
CA LYS A 14 15.38 -6.00 3.08
C LYS A 14 15.07 -6.33 1.63
N VAL A 15 14.02 -7.09 1.40
CA VAL A 15 13.55 -7.41 0.06
C VAL A 15 12.12 -6.93 -0.09
N TRP A 16 11.82 -6.32 -1.23
CA TRP A 16 10.49 -5.85 -1.55
C TRP A 16 9.86 -6.88 -2.48
N CYS A 17 8.71 -7.40 -2.05
CA CYS A 17 8.07 -8.51 -2.72
C CYS A 17 6.63 -8.14 -3.06
N VAL A 18 6.20 -8.56 -4.23
CA VAL A 18 4.81 -8.52 -4.68
C VAL A 18 4.29 -9.95 -4.59
N ASN A 19 3.29 -10.16 -3.74
CA ASN A 19 2.75 -11.49 -3.50
C ASN A 19 1.27 -11.55 -3.84
N SER A 20 0.84 -12.64 -4.48
CA SER A 20 -0.58 -12.96 -4.69
C SER A 20 -1.32 -13.19 -3.36
N LYS A 21 -2.66 -13.22 -3.41
CA LYS A 21 -3.54 -13.53 -2.28
C LYS A 21 -3.20 -14.88 -1.64
N SER A 22 -2.83 -15.86 -2.47
CA SER A 22 -2.44 -17.20 -2.04
C SER A 22 -0.98 -17.27 -1.55
N ALA A 23 -0.35 -16.12 -1.28
CA ALA A 23 1.02 -15.98 -0.81
C ALA A 23 2.13 -16.43 -1.79
N TYR A 24 1.79 -16.71 -3.05
CA TYR A 24 2.79 -16.91 -4.09
C TYR A 24 3.55 -15.60 -4.35
N LEU A 25 4.88 -15.69 -4.32
CA LEU A 25 5.77 -14.62 -4.71
C LEU A 25 5.63 -14.43 -6.22
N VAL A 26 5.03 -13.32 -6.62
CA VAL A 26 4.88 -12.95 -8.04
C VAL A 26 6.15 -12.27 -8.52
N TYR A 27 6.79 -11.48 -7.65
CA TYR A 27 8.04 -10.79 -8.00
C TYR A 27 8.88 -10.41 -6.79
N GLN A 28 10.19 -10.47 -7.00
CA GLN A 28 11.22 -10.07 -6.05
C GLN A 28 12.21 -9.15 -6.75
N GLY A 29 12.20 -7.86 -6.41
CA GLY A 29 13.11 -6.87 -6.98
C GLY A 29 14.16 -6.42 -5.97
N CYS A 30 15.42 -6.37 -6.40
CA CYS A 30 16.45 -5.51 -5.80
C CYS A 30 16.46 -4.22 -6.62
N ILE A 31 16.62 -3.04 -5.99
CA ILE A 31 16.42 -1.74 -6.63
C ILE A 31 17.74 -1.29 -7.32
N PRO A 32 17.91 -1.35 -8.66
CA PRO A 32 19.21 -0.98 -9.24
C PRO A 32 19.14 0.31 -10.06
N ASN A 33 17.99 0.73 -10.61
CA ASN A 33 17.89 1.90 -11.49
C ASN A 33 16.52 2.55 -11.41
N THR A 34 16.29 3.33 -10.35
CA THR A 34 15.03 4.05 -10.16
C THR A 34 15.03 5.33 -10.96
N ASN A 35 14.04 5.53 -11.85
CA ASN A 35 13.89 6.81 -12.57
C ASN A 35 13.73 7.96 -11.54
N PRO A 36 14.64 8.95 -11.51
CA PRO A 36 14.66 10.00 -10.50
C PRO A 36 13.37 10.84 -10.48
N ASN A 37 12.70 10.97 -11.63
CA ASN A 37 11.44 11.69 -11.74
C ASN A 37 10.30 10.97 -10.99
N ASN A 38 10.21 9.65 -11.15
CA ASN A 38 9.21 8.83 -10.45
C ASN A 38 9.49 8.77 -8.95
N GLN A 39 10.77 8.81 -8.56
CA GLN A 39 11.15 8.87 -7.16
C GLN A 39 10.73 10.19 -6.49
N LYS A 40 10.84 11.31 -7.21
CA LYS A 40 10.38 12.63 -6.71
C LYS A 40 8.85 12.70 -6.61
N LYS A 41 8.13 12.10 -7.56
CA LYS A 41 6.65 12.17 -7.64
C LYS A 41 5.94 11.21 -6.68
N PHE A 42 6.43 9.98 -6.54
CA PHE A 42 5.76 8.91 -5.79
C PHE A 42 6.52 8.49 -4.52
N GLY A 43 7.75 8.96 -4.35
CA GLY A 43 8.63 8.60 -3.24
C GLY A 43 9.38 7.29 -3.49
N LYS A 44 10.50 7.13 -2.77
CA LYS A 44 11.42 5.98 -2.92
C LYS A 44 10.74 4.61 -2.77
N ALA A 45 9.70 4.54 -1.94
CA ALA A 45 8.98 3.30 -1.64
C ALA A 45 8.12 2.82 -2.82
N ALA A 46 7.47 3.73 -3.53
CA ALA A 46 6.52 3.38 -4.58
C ALA A 46 7.18 3.15 -5.94
N THR A 47 8.39 3.67 -6.16
CA THR A 47 8.98 3.63 -7.50
C THR A 47 9.31 2.23 -8.02
N PRO A 48 9.88 1.31 -7.22
CA PRO A 48 10.11 -0.07 -7.65
C PRO A 48 8.83 -0.83 -7.96
N LEU A 49 7.71 -0.47 -7.31
CA LEU A 49 6.40 -1.02 -7.67
C LEU A 49 5.96 -0.55 -9.06
N LEU A 50 6.15 0.73 -9.38
CA LEU A 50 5.77 1.25 -10.69
C LEU A 50 6.60 0.62 -11.81
N GLN A 51 7.90 0.49 -11.59
CA GLN A 51 8.78 -0.22 -12.52
C GLN A 51 8.31 -1.66 -12.73
N PHE A 52 7.96 -2.35 -11.64
CA PHE A 52 7.42 -3.71 -11.72
C PHE A 52 6.12 -3.79 -12.53
N ILE A 53 5.19 -2.84 -12.36
CA ILE A 53 3.94 -2.81 -13.14
C ILE A 53 4.22 -2.58 -14.62
N GLN A 54 5.23 -1.79 -14.96
CA GLN A 54 5.67 -1.56 -16.35
C GLN A 54 6.31 -2.80 -16.97
N GLU A 55 7.00 -3.63 -16.18
CA GLU A 55 7.63 -4.88 -16.61
C GLU A 55 6.64 -6.06 -16.71
N PHE A 56 5.34 -5.84 -16.48
CA PHE A 56 4.37 -6.93 -16.55
C PHE A 56 4.25 -7.52 -17.97
N PRO A 57 4.23 -8.87 -18.11
CA PRO A 57 3.85 -9.53 -19.35
C PRO A 57 2.51 -9.01 -19.86
N GLN A 58 2.38 -8.91 -21.18
CA GLN A 58 1.19 -8.35 -21.85
C GLN A 58 -0.10 -9.10 -21.47
N GLU A 59 0.01 -10.40 -21.20
CA GLU A 59 -1.07 -11.27 -20.69
C GLU A 59 -1.63 -10.81 -19.34
N LEU A 60 -0.76 -10.28 -18.47
CA LEU A 60 -1.14 -9.76 -17.15
C LEU A 60 -1.68 -8.33 -17.25
N GLN A 61 -1.19 -7.51 -18.17
CA GLN A 61 -1.65 -6.13 -18.36
C GLN A 61 -3.14 -6.05 -18.71
N ASN A 62 -3.67 -7.05 -19.41
CA ASN A 62 -5.10 -7.13 -19.77
C ASN A 62 -6.00 -7.55 -18.60
N ILE A 63 -5.44 -7.94 -17.45
CA ILE A 63 -6.17 -8.38 -16.27
C ILE A 63 -6.33 -7.21 -15.31
N THR A 64 -7.56 -6.96 -14.85
CA THR A 64 -7.81 -5.94 -13.83
C THR A 64 -7.23 -6.37 -12.48
N PHE A 65 -6.05 -5.86 -12.13
CA PHE A 65 -5.47 -6.06 -10.80
C PHE A 65 -6.04 -5.11 -9.75
N ARG A 66 -6.10 -5.61 -8.51
CA ARG A 66 -6.32 -4.80 -7.33
C ARG A 66 -5.12 -4.89 -6.39
N PHE A 67 -4.40 -3.79 -6.27
CA PHE A 67 -3.21 -3.70 -5.44
C PHE A 67 -3.56 -3.37 -3.98
N TYR A 68 -2.82 -3.97 -3.05
CA TYR A 68 -2.95 -3.71 -1.63
C TYR A 68 -1.63 -3.27 -1.02
N PHE A 69 -1.61 -2.06 -0.48
CA PHE A 69 -0.41 -1.43 0.03
C PHE A 69 -0.40 -1.34 1.55
N ASP A 70 0.76 -1.58 2.12
CA ASP A 70 1.04 -1.22 3.51
C ASP A 70 1.21 0.30 3.64
N ASN A 71 1.16 0.80 4.88
CA ASN A 71 1.37 2.20 5.22
C ASN A 71 2.66 2.77 4.62
N PHE A 72 3.71 1.95 4.54
CA PHE A 72 5.00 2.39 4.00
C PHE A 72 4.95 2.79 2.51
N PHE A 73 4.05 2.22 1.72
CA PHE A 73 3.96 2.40 0.27
C PHE A 73 2.81 3.33 -0.14
N THR A 74 1.82 3.50 0.72
CA THR A 74 0.59 4.20 0.39
C THR A 74 0.81 5.72 0.30
N SER A 75 0.40 6.30 -0.82
CA SER A 75 0.26 7.74 -1.04
C SER A 75 -0.94 8.00 -1.97
N ILE A 76 -1.58 9.16 -1.83
CA ILE A 76 -2.73 9.51 -2.69
C ILE A 76 -2.32 9.62 -4.17
N ASN A 77 -1.12 10.16 -4.44
CA ASN A 77 -0.58 10.30 -5.79
C ASN A 77 -0.41 8.94 -6.47
N LEU A 78 0.09 7.93 -5.74
CA LEU A 78 0.23 6.57 -6.26
C LEU A 78 -1.13 5.97 -6.61
N VAL A 79 -2.12 6.13 -5.74
CA VAL A 79 -3.47 5.59 -5.96
C VAL A 79 -4.14 6.23 -7.19
N CYS A 80 -4.02 7.55 -7.35
CA CYS A 80 -4.54 8.25 -8.53
C CYS A 80 -3.83 7.80 -9.81
N HIS A 81 -2.50 7.64 -9.78
CA HIS A 81 -1.74 7.22 -10.97
C HIS A 81 -2.08 5.79 -11.37
N LEU A 82 -2.17 4.85 -10.42
CA LEU A 82 -2.59 3.48 -10.73
C LEU A 82 -4.00 3.42 -11.32
N LYS A 83 -4.88 4.34 -10.91
CA LYS A 83 -6.22 4.44 -11.47
C LYS A 83 -6.21 4.93 -12.92
N GLU A 84 -5.28 5.80 -13.29
CA GLU A 84 -5.05 6.25 -14.67
C GLU A 84 -4.57 5.10 -15.55
N GLU A 85 -3.69 4.26 -15.01
CA GLU A 85 -3.19 3.04 -15.66
C GLU A 85 -4.24 1.90 -15.69
N GLY A 86 -5.47 2.14 -15.23
CA GLY A 86 -6.56 1.15 -15.25
C GLY A 86 -6.59 0.17 -14.06
N TYR A 87 -5.65 0.29 -13.11
CA TYR A 87 -5.59 -0.57 -11.94
C TYR A 87 -6.40 -0.04 -10.75
N SER A 88 -6.94 -0.96 -9.94
CA SER A 88 -7.52 -0.61 -8.65
C SER A 88 -6.47 -0.72 -7.55
N SER A 89 -6.53 0.15 -6.55
CA SER A 89 -5.62 0.05 -5.41
C SER A 89 -6.26 0.49 -4.09
N THR A 90 -5.82 -0.14 -3.01
CA THR A 90 -6.23 0.19 -1.65
C THR A 90 -5.03 0.11 -0.72
N GLY A 91 -4.84 1.12 0.12
CA GLY A 91 -3.73 1.14 1.07
C GLY A 91 -4.11 1.81 2.38
N ILE A 92 -3.42 1.43 3.45
CA ILE A 92 -3.52 2.14 4.74
C ILE A 92 -2.58 3.32 4.67
N SER A 93 -2.98 4.51 5.13
CA SER A 93 -2.11 5.69 5.17
C SER A 93 -2.04 6.25 6.59
N GLY A 94 -0.83 6.55 7.04
CA GLY A 94 -0.60 7.30 8.28
C GLY A 94 -0.98 8.77 8.11
N GLU A 95 -1.36 9.42 9.20
CA GLU A 95 -1.79 10.83 9.18
C GLU A 95 -0.72 11.75 8.58
N ASN A 96 0.57 11.51 8.89
CA ASN A 96 1.71 12.28 8.38
C ASN A 96 1.94 12.15 6.86
N ARG A 97 1.25 11.24 6.19
CA ARG A 97 1.39 10.99 4.74
C ARG A 97 0.24 11.59 3.93
N LEU A 98 -0.79 12.10 4.60
CA LEU A 98 -1.87 12.80 3.93
C LEU A 98 -1.41 14.22 3.57
N PRO A 99 -1.83 14.75 2.41
CA PRO A 99 -1.68 16.16 2.10
C PRO A 99 -2.18 17.05 3.25
N LYS A 100 -1.44 18.12 3.58
CA LYS A 100 -1.84 19.07 4.63
C LYS A 100 -3.22 19.71 4.38
N ASN A 101 -3.61 19.85 3.11
CA ASN A 101 -4.89 20.39 2.69
C ASN A 101 -5.99 19.32 2.50
N CYS A 102 -5.82 18.11 3.03
CA CYS A 102 -6.90 17.12 2.99
C CYS A 102 -8.08 17.56 3.87
N PRO A 103 -9.31 17.65 3.34
CA PRO A 103 -10.51 18.06 4.08
C PRO A 103 -11.05 16.93 4.98
N LEU A 104 -10.17 16.15 5.60
CA LEU A 104 -10.53 15.09 6.54
C LEU A 104 -10.48 15.63 7.96
N ARG A 105 -11.43 15.22 8.80
CA ARG A 105 -11.42 15.47 10.24
C ARG A 105 -10.08 15.08 10.85
N SER A 106 -9.59 15.88 11.79
CA SER A 106 -8.37 15.58 12.52
C SER A 106 -8.53 14.28 13.34
N VAL A 107 -7.42 13.58 13.64
CA VAL A 107 -7.47 12.41 14.54
C VAL A 107 -8.08 12.76 15.89
N LYS A 108 -7.85 13.97 16.42
CA LYS A 108 -8.45 14.44 17.67
C LYS A 108 -9.98 14.52 17.60
N GLN A 109 -10.53 14.99 16.48
CA GLN A 109 -11.98 15.05 16.27
C GLN A 109 -12.57 13.65 16.07
N MET A 110 -11.89 12.77 15.34
CA MET A 110 -12.35 11.39 15.13
C MET A 110 -12.37 10.57 16.42
N LYS A 111 -11.41 10.76 17.33
CA LYS A 111 -11.41 10.09 18.65
C LYS A 111 -12.61 10.46 19.53
N LYS A 112 -13.26 11.60 19.29
CA LYS A 112 -14.47 12.02 20.01
C LYS A 112 -15.74 11.41 19.43
N THR A 113 -15.66 10.75 18.29
CA THR A 113 -16.82 10.12 17.65
C THR A 113 -16.97 8.67 18.08
N ASN A 114 -18.19 8.15 17.99
CA ASN A 114 -18.47 6.75 18.30
C ASN A 114 -17.72 5.83 17.33
N ARG A 115 -17.39 4.64 17.82
CA ARG A 115 -16.82 3.56 17.01
C ARG A 115 -17.72 3.29 15.80
N GLY A 116 -17.11 3.11 14.63
CA GLY A 116 -17.80 2.91 13.36
C GLY A 116 -18.12 4.20 12.60
N ASN A 117 -17.89 5.38 13.20
CA ASN A 117 -18.03 6.63 12.47
C ASN A 117 -16.86 6.82 11.49
N PHE A 118 -17.17 7.33 10.30
CA PHE A 118 -16.20 7.56 9.24
C PHE A 118 -16.41 8.92 8.58
N ASP A 119 -15.32 9.44 8.07
CA ASP A 119 -15.26 10.65 7.27
C ASP A 119 -14.54 10.33 5.95
N TYR A 120 -14.87 11.04 4.88
CA TYR A 120 -14.26 10.77 3.59
C TYR A 120 -13.97 12.05 2.80
N ALA A 121 -12.88 12.02 2.05
CA ALA A 121 -12.48 13.08 1.15
C ALA A 121 -12.08 12.47 -0.20
N SER A 122 -12.52 13.08 -1.29
CA SER A 122 -12.11 12.71 -2.65
C SER A 122 -11.21 13.79 -3.25
N THR A 123 -10.24 13.37 -4.06
CA THR A 123 -9.48 14.30 -4.92
C THR A 123 -10.43 14.95 -5.93
N THR A 124 -10.11 16.16 -6.39
CA THR A 124 -10.88 16.93 -7.41
C THR A 124 -11.19 16.08 -8.64
N ASP A 125 -10.22 15.28 -9.09
CA ASP A 125 -10.34 14.43 -10.28
C ASP A 125 -11.14 13.14 -10.03
N LYS A 126 -11.64 12.92 -8.80
CA LYS A 126 -12.37 11.72 -8.35
C LYS A 126 -11.63 10.39 -8.57
N LYS A 127 -10.32 10.42 -8.88
CA LYS A 127 -9.47 9.24 -9.10
C LYS A 127 -9.04 8.54 -7.81
N GLY A 128 -9.04 9.27 -6.69
CA GLY A 128 -8.66 8.76 -5.37
C GLY A 128 -9.60 9.27 -4.29
N CYS A 129 -9.88 8.41 -3.32
CA CYS A 129 -10.67 8.69 -2.13
C CYS A 129 -9.90 8.28 -0.88
N SER A 130 -9.94 9.11 0.15
CA SER A 130 -9.40 8.83 1.47
C SER A 130 -10.54 8.73 2.47
N TYR A 131 -10.54 7.67 3.26
CA TYR A 131 -11.51 7.36 4.29
C TYR A 131 -10.80 7.36 5.63
N LYS A 132 -11.28 8.15 6.59
CA LYS A 132 -10.81 8.14 7.96
C LYS A 132 -11.89 7.54 8.84
N MET A 133 -11.58 6.48 9.58
CA MET A 133 -12.56 5.75 10.38
C MET A 133 -12.07 5.62 11.82
N MET A 134 -12.99 5.80 12.75
CA MET A 134 -12.77 5.53 14.17
C MET A 134 -13.17 4.08 14.46
N ASP A 135 -12.18 3.22 14.72
CA ASP A 135 -12.40 1.87 15.26
C ASP A 135 -11.82 1.81 16.69
N ASN A 136 -11.09 0.76 17.06
CA ASN A 136 -10.26 0.76 18.29
C ASN A 136 -9.21 1.89 18.25
N SER A 137 -8.79 2.31 17.05
CA SER A 137 -7.94 3.46 16.82
C SER A 137 -8.38 4.17 15.53
N VAL A 138 -7.95 5.41 15.35
CA VAL A 138 -8.24 6.15 14.11
C VAL A 138 -7.31 5.66 13.01
N GLY A 139 -7.88 5.04 11.98
CA GLY A 139 -7.17 4.60 10.79
C GLY A 139 -7.58 5.45 9.57
N THR A 140 -6.64 5.66 8.65
CA THR A 140 -6.97 6.21 7.32
C THR A 140 -6.68 5.18 6.25
N VAL A 141 -7.64 4.99 5.35
CA VAL A 141 -7.56 4.10 4.18
C VAL A 141 -7.68 4.96 2.94
N VAL A 142 -6.80 4.74 1.97
CA VAL A 142 -6.85 5.38 0.66
C VAL A 142 -7.24 4.34 -0.37
N ASN A 143 -8.19 4.67 -1.24
CA ASN A 143 -8.75 3.78 -2.25
C ASN A 143 -8.92 4.50 -3.59
N SER A 144 -8.71 3.79 -4.69
CA SER A 144 -8.98 4.28 -6.05
C SER A 144 -10.47 4.27 -6.43
N ALA A 145 -11.32 3.64 -5.61
CA ALA A 145 -12.77 3.59 -5.81
C ALA A 145 -13.51 4.43 -4.75
N ARG A 146 -14.62 5.04 -5.16
CA ARG A 146 -15.54 5.81 -4.30
C ARG A 146 -16.51 4.89 -3.54
N CYS A 147 -16.02 3.75 -3.06
CA CYS A 147 -16.78 2.81 -2.26
C CYS A 147 -16.13 2.71 -0.88
N PRO A 148 -16.89 2.87 0.23
CA PRO A 148 -16.34 2.67 1.56
C PRO A 148 -15.72 1.27 1.65
N PRO A 149 -14.64 1.09 2.43
CA PRO A 149 -13.91 -0.17 2.46
C PRO A 149 -14.79 -1.30 3.03
N ILE A 150 -15.40 -2.09 2.14
CA ILE A 150 -15.99 -3.37 2.49
C ILE A 150 -14.82 -4.35 2.65
N PHE A 151 -14.58 -4.81 3.88
CA PHE A 151 -13.46 -5.71 4.24
C PHE A 151 -13.45 -7.07 3.51
N LYS A 152 -14.45 -7.38 2.68
CA LYS A 152 -14.42 -8.53 1.77
C LYS A 152 -13.92 -8.12 0.40
N CYS A 153 -12.61 -8.31 0.18
CA CYS A 153 -12.04 -8.21 -1.15
C CYS A 153 -11.63 -9.59 -1.67
N GLN A 154 -12.37 -10.02 -2.71
CA GLN A 154 -12.07 -11.18 -3.54
C GLN A 154 -11.48 -10.68 -4.87
N LYS A 155 -10.59 -11.49 -5.43
CA LYS A 155 -9.73 -11.27 -6.61
C LYS A 155 -8.39 -10.59 -6.30
N LEU A 156 -7.37 -11.11 -6.97
CA LEU A 156 -5.93 -11.14 -6.67
C LEU A 156 -5.42 -9.97 -5.79
N ILE A 157 -4.96 -10.30 -4.59
CA ILE A 157 -4.33 -9.37 -3.66
C ILE A 157 -2.84 -9.35 -3.99
N ILE A 158 -2.31 -8.25 -4.51
CA ILE A 158 -0.86 -8.02 -4.50
C ILE A 158 -0.52 -7.33 -3.19
N LEU A 159 0.00 -8.10 -2.22
CA LEU A 159 0.49 -7.59 -0.95
C LEU A 159 1.97 -7.25 -1.11
N LEU A 160 2.28 -5.95 -1.07
CA LEU A 160 3.65 -5.51 -0.93
C LEU A 160 4.10 -5.70 0.50
N ARG A 161 4.97 -6.69 0.73
CA ARG A 161 5.59 -6.93 2.03
C ARG A 161 7.09 -6.73 1.93
N SER A 162 7.62 -6.08 2.96
CA SER A 162 9.05 -6.13 3.24
C SER A 162 9.33 -7.46 3.93
N ILE A 163 9.97 -8.39 3.23
CA ILE A 163 10.40 -9.67 3.79
C ILE A 163 11.87 -9.54 4.20
N MET A 164 12.20 -10.03 5.39
CA MET A 164 13.58 -10.15 5.84
C MET A 164 14.02 -11.59 5.65
N SER A 165 15.08 -11.79 4.89
CA SER A 165 15.74 -13.10 4.78
C SER A 165 16.98 -13.08 5.69
N SER A 166 16.96 -13.90 6.74
CA SER A 166 18.20 -14.46 7.29
C SER A 166 18.70 -15.47 6.25
N GLY A 167 20.00 -15.62 6.02
CA GLY A 167 20.58 -16.47 4.96
C GLY A 167 20.24 -17.98 4.98
N ALA A 168 19.21 -18.42 5.71
CA ALA A 168 18.60 -19.73 5.64
C ALA A 168 17.14 -19.58 5.15
N VAL A 169 16.78 -20.29 4.09
CA VAL A 169 15.43 -20.32 3.49
C VAL A 169 14.43 -20.89 4.52
N PRO A 170 13.46 -20.11 5.04
CA PRO A 170 12.47 -20.64 5.98
C PRO A 170 11.22 -21.09 5.23
N THR A 171 10.93 -22.38 5.28
CA THR A 171 9.80 -23.06 4.61
C THR A 171 8.45 -22.94 5.32
N ARG A 172 8.31 -22.16 6.41
CA ARG A 172 7.00 -22.04 7.08
C ARG A 172 6.88 -20.75 7.88
N TRP A 173 5.93 -19.89 7.48
CA TRP A 173 5.57 -18.67 8.22
C TRP A 173 4.15 -18.81 8.78
N THR A 174 4.02 -19.34 10.00
CA THR A 174 2.79 -19.18 10.78
C THR A 174 2.81 -17.81 11.46
N ARG A 175 1.82 -16.96 11.18
CA ARG A 175 1.58 -15.71 11.91
C ARG A 175 1.10 -16.03 13.33
N LYS A 176 1.72 -15.44 14.35
CA LYS A 176 1.04 -15.13 15.62
C LYS A 176 0.96 -13.60 15.72
N TRP A 177 -0.19 -13.17 16.25
CA TRP A 177 -0.83 -11.86 16.20
C TRP A 177 0.04 -10.70 16.66
#